data_AF-A0A1L6JG16-F1
#
_entry.id   AF-A0A1L6JG16-F1
#
_cell.length_a   1.000
_cell.length_b   1.000
_cell.length_c   1.000
_cell.angle_alpha   90.00
_cell.angle_beta   90.00
_cell.angle_gamma   90.00
#
_symmetry.space_group_name_H-M   'P 1'
#
loop_
_entity.id
_entity.type
_entity.pdbx_description
1 polymer ?
#
loop_
_entity_poly.entity_id
_entity_poly.type
_entity_poly.pdbx_seq_one_letter_code
_entity_poly.pdbx_strand_id
1 'polypeptide(L)'
;MEGAALPPVAWTFEAVQDRLVEAMLTCWRHPDRERGWQRVRSTWPEITRELGAGDYDARGGESTSSDVAIRPASLTRRDVREMEEAFGWMGAIAPDDRKIVGLAITQLARGRREVAWRVVLRSMGLRHGSDGMRMRYGRAIAAVADRLNGGNPRASVSTPEKCDA
;
A
#
# COMPACT_ATOMS: atom_id res chain seq x y z
N MET A 1 -13.69 23.81 -22.06
CA MET A 1 -12.45 23.92 -21.27
C MET A 1 -11.77 22.58 -21.32
N GLU A 2 -10.95 22.37 -22.36
CA GLU A 2 -10.08 21.19 -22.46
C GLU A 2 -9.00 21.31 -21.38
N GLY A 3 -9.05 20.41 -20.40
CA GLY A 3 -7.98 20.28 -19.42
C GLY A 3 -6.72 19.84 -20.16
N ALA A 4 -5.68 20.66 -20.09
CA ALA A 4 -4.35 20.31 -20.58
C ALA A 4 -4.00 18.91 -20.07
N ALA A 5 -3.70 17.99 -20.99
CA ALA A 5 -3.18 16.68 -20.65
C ALA A 5 -1.93 16.91 -19.79
N LEU A 6 -2.03 16.55 -18.50
CA LEU A 6 -0.88 16.56 -17.60
C LEU A 6 0.25 15.80 -18.31
N PRO A 7 1.50 16.31 -18.31
CA PRO A 7 2.61 15.58 -18.90
C PRO A 7 2.64 14.15 -18.34
N PRO A 8 3.08 13.14 -19.12
CA PRO A 8 3.15 11.75 -18.65
C PRO A 8 3.88 11.77 -17.32
N VAL A 9 3.14 11.48 -16.24
CA VAL A 9 3.58 11.80 -14.89
C VAL A 9 4.81 10.96 -14.60
N ALA A 10 5.99 11.60 -14.57
CA ALA A 10 7.20 10.93 -14.15
C ALA A 10 6.98 10.43 -12.73
N TRP A 11 7.24 9.15 -12.48
CA TRP A 11 7.12 8.56 -11.16
C TRP A 11 8.20 9.14 -10.26
N THR A 12 7.82 10.06 -9.38
CA THR A 12 8.72 10.60 -8.36
C THR A 12 8.74 9.70 -7.13
N PHE A 13 9.72 9.91 -6.25
CA PHE A 13 9.80 9.24 -4.96
C PHE A 13 8.48 9.35 -4.19
N GLU A 14 7.94 10.57 -4.11
CA GLU A 14 6.71 10.89 -3.38
C GLU A 14 5.50 10.20 -4.03
N ALA A 15 5.38 10.26 -5.36
CA ALA A 15 4.29 9.60 -6.07
C ALA A 15 4.27 8.08 -5.85
N VAL A 16 5.44 7.44 -5.82
CA VAL A 16 5.55 6.00 -5.51
C VAL A 16 5.19 5.72 -4.05
N GLN A 17 5.69 6.54 -3.11
CA GLN A 17 5.39 6.39 -1.69
C GLN A 17 3.89 6.53 -1.43
N ASP A 18 3.27 7.59 -1.93
CA ASP A 18 1.85 7.87 -1.75
C ASP A 18 1.00 6.76 -2.35
N ARG A 19 1.40 6.26 -3.52
CA ARG A 19 0.71 5.13 -4.15
C ARG A 19 0.79 3.84 -3.33
N LEU A 20 1.95 3.54 -2.74
CA LEU A 20 2.11 2.40 -1.83
C LEU A 20 1.32 2.58 -0.53
N VAL A 21 1.20 3.81 -0.02
CA VAL A 21 0.36 4.13 1.14
C VAL A 21 -1.11 3.91 0.81
N GLU A 22 -1.60 4.41 -0.33
CA GLU A 22 -2.98 4.19 -0.77
C GLU A 22 -3.29 2.70 -1.01
N ALA A 23 -2.33 1.96 -1.57
CA ALA A 23 -2.44 0.50 -1.71
C ALA A 23 -2.55 -0.19 -0.35
N MET A 24 -1.77 0.23 0.66
CA MET A 24 -1.86 -0.30 2.02
C MET A 24 -3.22 0.01 2.68
N LEU A 25 -3.73 1.23 2.53
CA LEU A 25 -5.04 1.62 3.02
C LEU A 25 -6.16 0.80 2.36
N THR A 26 -6.06 0.60 1.05
CA THR A 26 -6.98 -0.24 0.27
C THR A 26 -6.92 -1.70 0.73
N CYS A 27 -5.72 -2.22 0.99
CA CYS A 27 -5.50 -3.57 1.52
C CYS A 27 -6.17 -3.76 2.89
N TRP A 28 -6.10 -2.78 3.80
CA TRP A 28 -6.79 -2.86 5.10
C TRP A 28 -8.31 -2.81 5.00
N ARG A 29 -8.83 -2.12 3.98
CA ARG A 29 -10.27 -2.09 3.68
C ARG A 29 -10.73 -3.34 2.96
N HIS A 30 -9.83 -4.08 2.32
CA HIS A 30 -10.18 -5.30 1.59
C HIS A 30 -10.75 -6.32 2.58
N PRO A 31 -12.01 -6.76 2.41
CA PRO A 31 -12.54 -7.83 3.22
C PRO A 31 -11.76 -9.09 2.85
N ASP A 32 -10.87 -9.52 3.72
CA ASP A 32 -10.21 -10.81 3.60
C ASP A 32 -11.29 -11.89 3.70
N ARG A 33 -11.70 -12.42 2.54
CA ARG A 33 -12.72 -13.47 2.41
C ARG A 33 -12.33 -14.72 3.22
N GLU A 34 -11.04 -14.99 3.35
CA GLU A 34 -10.50 -16.14 4.10
C GLU A 34 -10.55 -15.89 5.61
N ARG A 35 -10.20 -14.70 6.11
CA ARG A 35 -10.35 -14.34 7.54
C ARG A 35 -11.78 -14.41 8.04
N GLY A 36 -12.75 -14.17 7.15
CA GLY A 36 -14.18 -14.31 7.45
C GLY A 36 -14.55 -15.75 7.79
N TRP A 37 -14.00 -16.73 7.07
CA TRP A 37 -14.26 -18.16 7.27
C TRP A 37 -13.35 -18.79 8.33
N GLN A 38 -12.09 -18.34 8.47
CA GLN A 38 -11.14 -18.85 9.47
C GLN A 38 -11.48 -18.44 10.93
N ARG A 39 -12.36 -17.45 11.12
CA ARG A 39 -12.90 -17.06 12.45
C ARG A 39 -14.17 -17.82 12.85
N VAL A 40 -14.73 -18.64 11.96
CA VAL A 40 -15.90 -19.45 12.28
C VAL A 40 -15.44 -20.63 13.13
N ARG A 41 -15.58 -20.52 14.46
CA ARG A 41 -15.63 -21.70 15.33
C ARG A 41 -16.77 -22.59 14.81
N SER A 42 -16.57 -23.89 14.78
CA SER A 42 -17.47 -24.95 14.30
C SER A 42 -18.78 -25.10 15.10
N THR A 43 -19.31 -24.00 15.63
CA THR A 43 -20.57 -23.93 16.35
C THR A 43 -21.38 -22.80 15.72
N TRP A 44 -22.12 -23.16 14.66
CA TRP A 44 -23.34 -22.49 14.17
C TRP A 44 -23.32 -20.94 14.11
N PRO A 45 -23.00 -20.33 12.95
CA PRO A 45 -22.96 -18.87 12.78
C PRO A 45 -24.33 -18.20 12.66
N GLU A 46 -25.39 -18.94 12.30
CA GLU A 46 -26.72 -18.38 11.99
C GLU A 46 -27.37 -17.67 13.18
N ILE A 47 -26.96 -17.97 14.42
CA ILE A 47 -27.57 -17.40 15.64
C ILE A 47 -26.74 -16.23 16.23
N THR A 48 -25.51 -15.96 15.77
CA THR A 48 -24.59 -15.07 16.52
C THR A 48 -24.19 -13.76 15.81
N ARG A 49 -24.77 -13.40 14.67
CA ARG A 49 -24.58 -12.05 14.10
C ARG A 49 -25.83 -11.49 13.43
N GLU A 50 -26.81 -11.17 14.26
CA GLU A 50 -27.91 -10.28 13.90
C GLU A 50 -28.19 -9.23 14.99
N LEU A 51 -27.13 -8.76 15.68
CA LEU A 51 -27.24 -7.56 16.54
C LEU A 51 -26.80 -6.26 15.83
N GLY A 52 -26.18 -6.37 14.65
CA GLY A 52 -25.75 -5.25 13.82
C GLY A 52 -26.20 -5.34 12.35
N ALA A 53 -26.88 -6.41 11.98
CA ALA A 53 -27.64 -6.49 10.74
C ALA A 53 -29.00 -5.87 11.05
N GLY A 54 -29.08 -4.54 10.86
CA GLY A 54 -30.36 -3.85 10.86
C GLY A 54 -31.17 -4.34 9.67
N ASP A 55 -31.91 -5.42 9.87
CA ASP A 55 -32.85 -5.98 8.91
C ASP A 55 -34.20 -5.24 8.88
N TYR A 56 -34.21 -3.95 9.23
CA TYR A 56 -35.34 -3.07 9.03
C TYR A 56 -34.89 -1.61 8.80
N ASP A 57 -34.76 -1.22 7.53
CA ASP A 57 -35.14 0.12 7.07
C ASP A 57 -35.92 -0.05 5.76
N ALA A 58 -37.17 -0.46 5.91
CA ALA A 58 -38.25 -0.02 5.04
C ALA A 58 -38.88 1.20 5.71
N ARG A 59 -38.25 2.38 5.55
CA ARG A 59 -38.67 3.74 5.92
C ARG A 59 -39.79 3.85 6.97
N GLY A 60 -39.47 4.22 8.19
CA GLY A 60 -40.47 4.69 9.16
C GLY A 60 -39.96 4.82 10.58
N GLY A 61 -39.39 5.98 10.92
CA GLY A 61 -39.04 6.32 12.29
C GLY A 61 -38.43 7.71 12.37
N GLU A 62 -39.14 8.64 12.99
CA GLU A 62 -38.76 10.02 13.26
C GLU A 62 -37.57 10.11 14.24
N SER A 63 -36.39 9.66 13.83
CA SER A 63 -35.18 9.87 14.62
C SER A 63 -34.02 10.28 13.72
N THR A 64 -33.40 11.37 14.13
CA THR A 64 -32.37 12.14 13.43
C THR A 64 -31.25 11.26 12.88
N SER A 65 -31.16 11.27 11.55
CA SER A 65 -30.20 10.57 10.68
C SER A 65 -28.74 11.10 10.79
N SER A 66 -28.30 11.59 11.95
CA SER A 66 -26.94 12.14 12.11
C SER A 66 -25.93 11.16 12.73
N ASP A 67 -26.40 10.11 13.41
CA ASP A 67 -25.53 9.21 14.20
C ASP A 67 -25.23 7.87 13.51
N VAL A 68 -25.67 7.69 12.26
CA VAL A 68 -25.31 6.49 11.48
C VAL A 68 -23.87 6.63 11.03
N ALA A 69 -22.98 5.80 11.59
CA ALA A 69 -21.60 5.70 11.13
C ALA A 69 -21.60 5.44 9.61
N ILE A 70 -21.05 6.40 8.85
CA ILE A 70 -20.95 6.32 7.39
C ILE A 70 -20.22 5.03 7.04
N ARG A 71 -20.91 4.10 6.36
CA ARG A 71 -20.29 2.88 5.88
C ARG A 71 -19.23 3.27 4.85
N PRO A 72 -17.97 2.80 5.00
CA PRO A 72 -16.95 3.07 4.00
C PRO A 72 -17.42 2.49 2.65
N ALA A 73 -17.23 3.26 1.58
CA ALA A 73 -17.64 2.85 0.24
C ALA A 73 -17.07 1.46 -0.11
N SER A 74 -17.85 0.64 -0.81
CA SER A 74 -17.38 -0.63 -1.34
C SER A 74 -16.15 -0.40 -2.24
N LEU A 75 -15.15 -1.29 -2.15
CA LEU A 75 -13.98 -1.23 -3.02
C LEU A 75 -14.38 -1.47 -4.48
N THR A 76 -13.91 -0.61 -5.37
CA THR A 76 -14.14 -0.77 -6.80
C THR A 76 -13.11 -1.73 -7.41
N ARG A 77 -13.43 -2.31 -8.57
CA ARG A 77 -12.44 -3.13 -9.34
C ARG A 77 -11.20 -2.32 -9.70
N ARG A 78 -11.37 -1.01 -9.90
CA ARG A 78 -10.27 -0.10 -10.17
C ARG A 78 -9.35 -0.04 -8.96
N ASP A 79 -9.87 0.18 -7.75
CA ASP A 79 -9.07 0.25 -6.52
C ASP A 79 -8.25 -1.02 -6.28
N VAL A 80 -8.86 -2.19 -6.54
CA VAL A 80 -8.16 -3.49 -6.40
C VAL A 80 -7.03 -3.62 -7.40
N ARG A 81 -7.28 -3.35 -8.69
CA ARG A 81 -6.23 -3.39 -9.74
C ARG A 81 -5.07 -2.44 -9.42
N GLU A 82 -5.42 -1.25 -8.97
CA GLU A 82 -4.50 -0.18 -8.59
C GLU A 82 -3.63 -0.56 -7.38
N MET A 83 -4.22 -1.23 -6.38
CA MET A 83 -3.51 -1.81 -5.24
C MET A 83 -2.57 -2.95 -5.66
N GLU A 84 -3.07 -3.88 -6.48
CA GLU A 84 -2.29 -5.04 -6.96
C GLU A 84 -1.09 -4.59 -7.80
N GLU A 85 -1.28 -3.61 -8.68
CA GLU A 85 -0.22 -2.98 -9.46
C GLU A 85 0.87 -2.41 -8.54
N ALA A 86 0.48 -1.61 -7.55
CA ALA A 86 1.41 -1.00 -6.60
C ALA A 86 2.18 -2.05 -5.79
N PHE A 87 1.53 -3.11 -5.31
CA PHE A 87 2.21 -4.21 -4.64
C PHE A 87 3.12 -5.01 -5.56
N GLY A 88 2.77 -5.14 -6.85
CA GLY A 88 3.65 -5.69 -7.88
C GLY A 88 4.98 -4.94 -8.00
N TRP A 89 5.03 -3.67 -7.59
CA TRP A 89 6.26 -2.89 -7.63
C TRP A 89 7.33 -3.39 -6.65
N MET A 90 6.92 -4.05 -5.57
CA MET A 90 7.82 -4.66 -4.59
C MET A 90 8.78 -5.68 -5.20
N GLY A 91 8.45 -6.21 -6.39
CA GLY A 91 9.33 -7.10 -7.16
C GLY A 91 10.66 -6.44 -7.60
N ALA A 92 10.70 -5.12 -7.77
CA ALA A 92 11.95 -4.39 -8.06
C ALA A 92 12.86 -4.20 -6.85
N ILE A 93 12.32 -4.39 -5.65
CA ILE A 93 13.04 -4.13 -4.41
C ILE A 93 13.80 -5.41 -4.02
N ALA A 94 15.05 -5.23 -3.60
CA ALA A 94 15.87 -6.31 -3.06
C ALA A 94 15.11 -7.05 -1.93
N PRO A 95 15.13 -8.39 -1.88
CA PRO A 95 14.34 -9.16 -0.92
C PRO A 95 14.50 -8.70 0.54
N ASP A 96 15.73 -8.39 0.94
CA ASP A 96 16.07 -7.95 2.30
C ASP A 96 15.48 -6.57 2.66
N ASP A 97 15.22 -5.73 1.65
CA ASP A 97 14.71 -4.36 1.82
C ASP A 97 13.17 -4.30 1.82
N ARG A 98 12.49 -5.32 1.29
CA ARG A 98 11.02 -5.36 1.21
C ARG A 98 10.35 -5.20 2.58
N LYS A 99 10.93 -5.83 3.61
CA LYS A 99 10.42 -5.74 4.98
C LYS A 99 10.55 -4.32 5.53
N ILE A 100 11.63 -3.60 5.22
CA ILE A 100 11.84 -2.21 5.64
C ILE A 100 10.75 -1.32 5.03
N VAL A 101 10.51 -1.47 3.72
CA VAL A 101 9.48 -0.73 2.99
C VAL A 101 8.09 -1.03 3.56
N GLY A 102 7.74 -2.30 3.76
CA GLY A 102 6.45 -2.67 4.35
C GLY A 102 6.21 -2.04 5.73
N LEU A 103 7.22 -2.03 6.60
CA LEU A 103 7.13 -1.43 7.94
C LEU A 103 7.05 0.10 7.90
N ALA A 104 7.74 0.74 6.96
CA ALA A 104 7.70 2.19 6.75
C ALA A 104 6.34 2.64 6.22
N ILE A 105 5.86 2.01 5.13
CA ILE A 105 4.57 2.31 4.51
C ILE A 105 3.41 2.06 5.50
N THR A 106 3.48 0.99 6.30
CA THR A 106 2.49 0.73 7.37
C THR A 106 2.42 1.87 8.39
N GLN A 107 3.55 2.49 8.73
CA GLN A 107 3.55 3.62 9.66
C GLN A 107 2.94 4.88 9.03
N LEU A 108 3.26 5.15 7.76
CA LEU A 108 2.71 6.27 7.02
C LEU A 108 1.19 6.12 6.81
N ALA A 109 0.73 4.93 6.43
CA ALA A 109 -0.70 4.61 6.28
C ALA A 109 -1.49 4.71 7.60
N ARG A 110 -0.84 4.57 8.76
CA ARG A 110 -1.45 4.87 10.07
C ARG A 110 -1.59 6.37 10.37
N GLY A 111 -1.24 7.24 9.42
CA GLY A 111 -1.29 8.70 9.55
C GLY A 111 -0.08 9.30 10.27
N ARG A 112 1.05 8.60 10.37
CA ARG A 112 2.26 9.21 10.91
C ARG A 112 2.88 10.15 9.89
N ARG A 113 3.28 11.35 10.35
CA ARG A 113 4.01 12.33 9.52
C ARG A 113 5.38 11.82 9.07
N GLU A 114 6.06 11.05 9.91
CA GLU A 114 7.39 10.51 9.64
C GLU A 114 7.53 9.08 10.13
N VAL A 115 8.43 8.32 9.49
CA VAL A 115 8.73 6.94 9.85
C VAL A 115 9.63 6.91 11.10
N ALA A 116 9.18 6.23 12.15
CA ALA A 116 10.00 6.04 13.34
C ALA A 116 11.04 4.93 13.11
N TRP A 117 12.20 5.28 12.56
CA TRP A 117 13.25 4.33 12.17
C TRP A 117 13.74 3.43 13.31
N ARG A 118 13.71 3.89 14.57
CA ARG A 118 14.03 3.05 15.74
C ARG A 118 13.05 1.89 15.92
N VAL A 119 11.77 2.09 15.60
CA VAL A 119 10.74 1.04 15.66
C VAL A 119 10.98 0.02 14.54
N VAL A 120 11.26 0.50 13.32
CA VAL A 120 11.61 -0.35 12.18
C VAL A 120 12.83 -1.22 12.52
N LEU A 121 13.87 -0.60 13.07
CA LEU A 121 15.12 -1.27 13.46
C LEU A 121 14.87 -2.40 14.48
N ARG A 122 14.04 -2.14 15.50
CA ARG A 122 13.65 -3.15 16.49
C ARG A 122 12.87 -4.30 15.86
N SER A 123 11.95 -4.01 14.94
CA SER A 123 11.19 -5.02 14.18
C SER A 123 12.06 -5.87 13.24
N MET A 124 13.26 -5.39 12.91
CA MET A 124 14.29 -6.13 12.18
C MET A 124 15.22 -6.94 13.11
N GLY A 125 15.07 -6.84 14.43
CA GLY A 125 15.94 -7.51 15.41
C GLY A 125 17.31 -6.87 15.57
N LEU A 126 17.50 -5.65 15.06
CA LEU A 126 18.79 -4.94 15.08
C LEU A 126 18.84 -3.93 16.23
N ARG A 127 20.05 -3.67 16.73
CA ARG A 127 20.27 -2.76 17.88
C ARG A 127 20.74 -1.35 17.48
N HIS A 128 21.45 -1.22 16.36
CA HIS A 128 22.02 0.05 15.86
C HIS A 128 21.82 0.20 14.35
N GLY A 129 21.95 1.42 13.81
CA GLY A 129 21.89 1.67 12.37
C GLY A 129 20.54 2.19 11.84
N SER A 130 19.83 3.03 12.59
CA SER A 130 18.55 3.61 12.13
C SER A 130 18.69 4.47 10.87
N ASP A 131 19.82 5.17 10.72
CA ASP A 131 20.08 5.99 9.53
C ASP A 131 20.29 5.13 8.28
N GLY A 132 20.99 3.99 8.42
CA GLY A 132 21.11 3.00 7.36
C GLY A 132 19.76 2.47 6.89
N MET A 133 18.78 2.31 7.78
CA MET A 133 17.41 1.93 7.40
C MET A 133 16.71 3.00 6.57
N ARG A 134 16.87 4.28 6.94
CA ARG A 134 16.36 5.41 6.16
C ARG A 134 16.97 5.43 4.76
N MET A 135 18.29 5.26 4.65
CA MET A 135 18.97 5.19 3.35
C MET A 135 18.51 4.00 2.50
N ARG A 136 18.39 2.81 3.09
CA ARG A 136 17.91 1.61 2.39
C ARG A 136 16.49 1.79 1.87
N TYR A 137 15.61 2.34 2.70
CA TYR A 137 14.26 2.72 2.28
C TYR A 137 14.29 3.71 1.12
N GLY A 138 15.11 4.77 1.23
CA GLY A 138 15.29 5.77 0.19
C GLY A 138 15.68 5.16 -1.16
N ARG A 139 16.69 4.29 -1.15
CA ARG A 139 17.17 3.57 -2.34
C ARG A 139 16.12 2.62 -2.91
N ALA A 140 15.37 1.92 -2.06
CA ALA A 140 14.35 0.99 -2.50
C ALA A 140 13.21 1.68 -3.26
N ILE A 141 12.68 2.79 -2.74
CA ILE A 141 11.64 3.56 -3.41
C ILE A 141 12.18 4.24 -4.68
N ALA A 142 13.39 4.77 -4.64
CA ALA A 142 14.05 5.32 -5.83
C ALA A 142 14.22 4.27 -6.94
N ALA A 143 14.62 3.05 -6.62
CA ALA A 143 14.75 1.96 -7.59
C ALA A 143 13.40 1.59 -8.24
N VAL A 144 12.30 1.68 -7.49
CA VAL A 144 10.95 1.51 -8.06
C VAL A 144 10.62 2.64 -9.01
N ALA A 145 10.83 3.89 -8.61
CA ALA A 145 10.60 5.06 -9.44
C ALA A 145 11.41 4.98 -10.75
N ASP A 146 12.71 4.66 -10.66
CA ASP A 146 13.58 4.46 -11.80
C ASP A 146 13.04 3.39 -12.74
N ARG A 147 12.62 2.23 -12.21
CA ARG A 147 12.04 1.16 -13.03
C ARG A 147 10.77 1.60 -13.75
N LEU A 148 9.87 2.30 -13.05
CA LEU A 148 8.61 2.77 -13.64
C LEU A 148 8.84 3.84 -14.72
N ASN A 149 9.92 4.60 -14.61
CA ASN A 149 10.33 5.59 -15.61
C ASN A 149 11.14 4.99 -16.77
N GLY A 150 11.32 3.67 -16.83
CA GLY A 150 12.05 2.98 -17.91
C GLY A 150 13.55 2.74 -17.63
N GLY A 151 14.01 2.94 -16.40
CA GLY A 151 15.39 2.79 -15.97
C GLY A 151 16.29 3.95 -16.37
N ASN A 152 17.59 3.89 -16.03
CA ASN A 152 18.57 4.87 -16.50
C ASN A 152 18.95 4.56 -17.96
N PRO A 153 18.59 5.40 -18.95
CA PRO A 153 18.92 5.15 -20.36
C PRO A 153 20.43 5.11 -20.65
N ARG A 154 21.29 5.51 -19.71
CA ARG A 154 22.77 5.42 -19.84
C ARG A 154 23.35 4.06 -19.43
N ALA A 155 22.60 3.22 -18.72
CA ALA A 155 23.12 1.91 -18.27
C ALA A 155 23.34 0.93 -19.43
N SER A 156 22.58 1.06 -20.53
CA SER A 156 22.72 0.24 -21.74
C SER A 156 23.84 0.71 -22.70
N VAL A 157 24.45 1.88 -22.46
CA VAL A 157 25.39 2.52 -23.40
C VAL A 157 26.86 2.18 -23.12
N SER A 158 27.16 1.45 -22.04
CA SER A 158 28.52 1.36 -21.49
C SER A 158 29.26 0.03 -21.67
N THR A 159 28.86 -0.84 -22.60
CA THR A 159 29.70 -1.98 -22.99
C THR A 159 30.41 -1.65 -24.30
N PRO A 160 31.67 -1.16 -24.28
CA PRO A 160 32.48 -1.18 -25.47
C PRO A 160 32.75 -2.65 -25.81
N GLU A 161 32.22 -3.12 -26.93
CA GLU A 161 32.69 -4.35 -27.55
C GLU A 161 34.20 -4.22 -27.74
N LYS A 162 34.97 -5.13 -27.13
CA LYS A 162 36.39 -5.25 -27.45
C LYS A 162 36.48 -5.63 -28.92
N CYS A 163 37.02 -4.74 -29.75
CA CYS A 163 37.53 -5.12 -31.05
C CYS A 163 38.77 -5.98 -30.82
N ASP A 164 38.62 -7.30 -30.96
CA ASP A 164 39.76 -8.20 -31.08
C ASP A 164 40.48 -7.89 -32.41
N ALA A 165 41.80 -7.74 -32.32
CA ALA A 165 42.72 -7.34 -33.38
C ALA A 165 43.10 -8.47 -34.32
#